data_AF-A0A7X8WQ77-F1
#
_entry.id   AF-A0A7X8WQ77-F1
#
_cell.length_a   1.000
_cell.length_b   1.000
_cell.length_c   1.000
_cell.angle_alpha   90.00
_cell.angle_beta   90.00
_cell.angle_gamma   90.00
#
_symmetry.space_group_name_H-M   'P 1'
#
loop_
_entity.id
_entity.type
_entity.pdbx_description
1 polymer ?
#
loop_
_entity_poly.entity_id
_entity_poly.type
_entity_poly.pdbx_seq_one_letter_code
_entity_poly.pdbx_strand_id
1 'polypeptide(L)' 'NRRPLARLRFNSSQKYIGLFDADKNETREPIDTLDEIYKFADQLRATVHYYD' A
#
# COMPACT_ATOMS: atom_id res chain seq x y z
N ASN A 1 7.25 -17.39 3.57
CA ASN A 1 7.72 -16.61 2.39
C ASN A 1 6.62 -15.77 1.74
N ARG A 2 6.04 -14.79 2.44
CA ARG A 2 5.23 -13.74 1.82
C ARG A 2 5.64 -12.40 2.44
N ARG A 3 6.09 -11.46 1.62
CA ARG A 3 6.46 -10.08 2.00
C ARG A 3 5.46 -9.14 1.33
N PRO A 4 4.27 -8.92 1.93
CA PRO A 4 3.26 -8.05 1.33
C PRO A 4 3.72 -6.59 1.38
N LEU A 5 3.92 -5.98 0.22
CA LEU A 5 4.34 -4.57 0.10
C LEU A 5 3.14 -3.62 0.11
N ALA A 6 2.05 -4.02 -0.54
CA ALA A 6 0.79 -3.31 -0.53
C ALA A 6 -0.37 -4.30 -0.63
N ARG A 7 -1.55 -3.85 -0.19
CA ARG A 7 -2.81 -4.58 -0.31
C ARG A 7 -3.81 -3.74 -1.10
N LEU A 8 -4.11 -4.18 -2.31
CA LEU A 8 -5.08 -3.50 -3.18
C LEU A 8 -6.50 -3.95 -2.83
N ARG A 9 -7.37 -3.01 -2.45
CA ARG A 9 -8.78 -3.26 -2.15
C ARG A 9 -9.64 -2.58 -3.21
N PHE A 10 -9.83 -3.27 -4.32
CA PHE A 10 -10.60 -2.78 -5.48
C PHE A 10 -11.99 -3.41 -5.59
N ASN A 11 -12.47 -4.03 -4.51
CA ASN A 11 -13.74 -4.77 -4.49
C ASN A 11 -14.96 -3.86 -4.27
N SER A 12 -14.76 -2.56 -4.03
CA SER A 12 -15.79 -1.55 -3.80
C SER A 12 -15.71 -0.44 -4.84
N SER A 13 -16.80 0.31 -5.01
CA SER A 13 -16.83 1.49 -5.91
C SER A 13 -15.74 2.49 -5.57
N GLN A 14 -15.44 2.68 -4.28
CA GLN A 14 -14.23 3.36 -3.83
C GLN A 14 -13.08 2.36 -3.80
N LYS A 15 -11.98 2.68 -4.49
CA LYS A 15 -10.76 1.87 -4.41
C LYS A 15 -9.96 2.31 -3.19
N TYR A 16 -9.25 1.35 -2.59
CA TYR A 16 -8.33 1.64 -1.50
C TYR A 16 -7.02 0.91 -1.71
N ILE A 17 -5.94 1.53 -1.27
CA ILE A 17 -4.62 0.91 -1.16
C ILE A 17 -4.25 0.77 0.32
N GLY A 18 -3.89 -0.44 0.72
CA GLY A 18 -3.33 -0.76 2.02
C GLY A 18 -1.82 -0.70 1.94
N LEU A 19 -1.19 0.24 2.65
CA LEU A 19 0.26 0.37 2.77
C LEU A 19 0.71 -0.17 4.12
N PHE A 20 1.91 -0.73 4.18
CA PHE A 20 2.46 -1.27 5.42
C PHE A 20 3.61 -0.40 5.91
N ASP A 21 3.58 -0.05 7.19
CA ASP A 21 4.65 0.71 7.84
C ASP A 21 5.63 -0.20 8.60
N ALA A 22 6.67 0.39 9.21
CA ALA A 22 7.73 -0.28 9.98
C ALA A 22 7.15 -1.18 11.08
N ASP A 23 6.09 -0.69 11.74
CA ASP A 23 5.37 -1.40 12.80
C ASP A 23 4.39 -2.47 12.29
N LYS A 24 4.46 -2.85 11.00
CA LYS A 24 3.55 -3.80 10.32
C LYS A 24 2.08 -3.38 10.37
N ASN A 25 1.81 -2.10 10.57
CA ASN A 25 0.46 -1.53 10.55
C ASN A 25 -0.02 -1.37 9.09
N GLU A 26 -1.24 -1.83 8.79
CA GLU A 26 -1.91 -1.63 7.50
C GLU A 26 -2.64 -0.26 7.53
N THR A 27 -2.13 0.72 6.80
CA THR A 27 -2.79 2.00 6.58
C THR A 27 -3.61 1.93 5.31
N ARG A 28 -4.91 2.25 5.38
CA ARG A 28 -5.79 2.27 4.20
C ARG A 28 -5.97 3.69 3.70
N GLU A 29 -5.45 3.92 2.50
CA GLU A 29 -5.61 5.16 1.77
C GLU A 29 -6.67 4.99 0.68
N PRO A 30 -7.71 5.83 0.62
CA PRO A 30 -8.64 5.85 -0.49
C PRO A 30 -7.91 6.33 -1.75
N ILE A 31 -8.16 5.65 -2.87
CA ILE A 31 -7.72 6.10 -4.18
C ILE A 31 -8.91 6.20 -5.11
N ASP A 32 -8.92 7.20 -5.96
CA ASP A 32 -9.98 7.40 -6.96
C ASP A 32 -9.58 6.75 -8.29
N THR A 33 -8.31 6.89 -8.66
CA THR A 33 -7.73 6.32 -9.89
C THR A 33 -6.52 5.44 -9.60
N LEU A 34 -6.17 4.56 -10.56
CA LEU A 34 -5.03 3.67 -10.41
C LEU A 34 -3.69 4.43 -10.36
N ASP A 35 -3.59 5.57 -11.04
CA ASP A 35 -2.39 6.42 -11.05
C ASP A 35 -2.02 6.98 -9.67
N GLU A 36 -2.96 7.07 -8.75
CA GLU A 36 -2.66 7.52 -7.39
C GLU A 36 -1.71 6.58 -6.65
N ILE A 37 -1.55 5.33 -7.11
CA ILE A 37 -0.54 4.41 -6.59
C ILE A 37 0.87 5.01 -6.61
N TYR A 38 1.18 5.84 -7.61
CA TYR A 38 2.49 6.48 -7.74
C TYR A 38 2.73 7.55 -6.67
N LYS A 39 1.68 8.13 -6.09
CA LYS A 39 1.80 9.06 -4.95
C LYS A 39 2.32 8.33 -3.70
N PHE A 40 2.09 7.02 -3.61
CA PHE A 40 2.51 6.17 -2.49
C PHE A 40 3.80 5.38 -2.79
N ALA A 41 4.48 5.67 -3.90
CA ALA A 41 5.69 4.96 -4.32
C ALA A 41 6.80 5.03 -3.27
N ASP A 42 6.96 6.18 -2.59
CA ASP A 42 7.93 6.34 -1.52
C ASP A 42 7.62 5.45 -0.30
N GLN A 43 6.35 5.37 0.10
CA GLN A 43 5.91 4.48 1.16
C GLN A 43 6.15 3.01 0.79
N LEU A 44 5.81 2.60 -0.43
CA LEU A 44 6.05 1.24 -0.91
C LEU A 44 7.54 0.87 -0.87
N ARG A 45 8.43 1.80 -1.26
CA ARG A 45 9.88 1.60 -1.18
C ARG A 45 10.34 1.47 0.27
N ALA A 46 9.85 2.33 1.17
CA ALA A 46 10.13 2.22 2.60
C ALA A 46 9.69 0.85 3.16
N THR A 47 8.52 0.36 2.76
CA THR A 47 8.03 -0.97 3.16
C THR A 47 8.98 -2.10 2.72
N VAL A 48 9.56 -2.03 1.51
CA VAL A 48 10.55 -3.02 1.05
C VAL A 48 11.75 -3.07 1.98
N HIS A 49 12.24 -1.91 2.43
CA HIS A 49 13.39 -1.82 3.33
C HIS A 49 13.14 -2.44 4.71
N TYR A 50 11.89 -2.53 5.18
CA TYR A 50 11.56 -3.17 6.46
C TYR A 50 11.64 -4.71 6.43
N TYR A 51 11.75 -5.32 5.24
CA TYR A 51 11.82 -6.78 5.07
C TYR A 51 13.24 -7.29 4.75
N ASP A 52 14.25 -6.42 4.74
CA ASP A 52 15.66 -6.79 4.58
C ASP A 52 16.19 -7.58 5.79
#